data_AF-A0A970IV44-F1
#
_entry.id   AF-A0A970IV44-F1
#
_cell.length_a   1.000
_cell.length_b   1.000
_cell.length_c   1.000
_cell.angle_alpha   90.00
_cell.angle_beta   90.00
_cell.angle_gamma   90.00
#
_symmetry.space_group_name_H-M   'P 1'
#
loop_
_entity.id
_entity.type
_entity.pdbx_description
1 polymer ?
#
loop_
_entity_poly.entity_id
_entity_poly.type
_entity_poly.pdbx_seq_one_letter_code
_entity_poly.pdbx_strand_id
1 'polypeptide(L)'
;MKYFNEYIRLYRYLHDPILFKEKRDKVTEDILFFLETYVNLVGVQVERLRKDEHEMMEACKLPELYSMEKRVAFSKHTGDIHFYIICIDKVIKLAFELANQFDDECLKEIVKKYEEITLFRKARNNLEHLDEKLIKTDWFRKDMGATINYKLNVNGTEIDYSNNVVEKVHALYEELIVRIDLIIEPRKAQIDELWARFS
;
A
#
# COMPACT_ATOMS: atom_id res chain seq x y z
N MET A 1 11.14 10.13 5.96
CA MET A 1 9.92 9.37 5.65
C MET A 1 8.74 10.03 6.34
N LYS A 2 7.66 10.34 5.61
CA LYS A 2 6.42 10.84 6.21
C LYS A 2 5.71 9.68 6.93
N TYR A 3 5.07 9.97 8.05
CA TYR A 3 4.33 8.99 8.83
C TYR A 3 2.95 9.56 9.16
N PHE A 4 1.91 8.76 8.95
CA PHE A 4 0.52 9.13 9.19
C PHE A 4 0.01 8.52 10.50
N ASN A 5 -0.83 9.26 11.19
CA ASN A 5 -1.47 8.86 12.46
C ASN A 5 -2.86 9.53 12.61
N GLU A 6 -3.54 9.74 11.49
CA GLU A 6 -4.85 10.36 11.37
C GLU A 6 -5.96 9.45 11.89
N TYR A 7 -5.78 8.13 11.85
CA TYR A 7 -6.71 7.18 12.44
C TYR A 7 -7.02 7.51 13.91
N ILE A 8 -6.00 7.78 14.73
CA ILE A 8 -6.17 8.11 16.15
C ILE A 8 -6.98 9.41 16.35
N ARG A 9 -6.89 10.34 15.40
CA ARG A 9 -7.69 11.57 15.43
C ARG A 9 -9.14 11.29 15.01
N LEU A 10 -9.34 10.39 14.05
CA LEU A 10 -10.63 10.20 13.38
C LEU A 10 -11.52 9.13 14.00
N TYR A 11 -10.98 8.12 14.71
CA TYR A 11 -11.75 6.93 15.12
C TYR A 11 -13.03 7.26 15.91
N ARG A 12 -13.00 8.28 16.77
CA ARG A 12 -14.16 8.72 17.57
C ARG A 12 -15.32 9.25 16.74
N TYR A 13 -15.01 9.78 15.56
CA TYR A 13 -15.98 10.34 14.64
C TYR A 13 -16.50 9.33 13.61
N LEU A 14 -15.87 8.15 13.53
CA LEU A 14 -16.31 7.01 12.73
C LEU A 14 -17.24 6.06 13.50
N HIS A 15 -17.39 6.31 14.80
CA HIS A 15 -18.19 5.53 15.74
C HIS A 15 -19.55 6.22 15.97
N ASP A 16 -20.34 6.42 14.90
CA ASP A 16 -21.61 7.14 15.00
C ASP A 16 -22.76 6.37 14.33
N PRO A 17 -23.77 5.91 15.12
CA PRO A 17 -24.98 5.27 14.58
C PRO A 17 -25.77 6.17 13.61
N ILE A 18 -25.46 7.47 13.51
CA ILE A 18 -26.04 8.45 12.58
C ILE A 18 -25.34 8.42 11.20
N LEU A 19 -24.04 8.14 11.12
CA LEU A 19 -23.33 7.94 9.84
C LEU A 19 -23.63 6.55 9.25
N PHE A 20 -23.85 5.57 10.13
CA PHE A 20 -23.86 4.17 9.80
C PHE A 20 -24.93 3.46 10.63
N LYS A 21 -25.85 2.73 9.99
CA LYS A 21 -26.79 1.85 10.73
C LYS A 21 -26.00 0.73 11.44
N GLU A 22 -25.63 0.93 12.70
CA GLU A 22 -25.13 0.02 13.78
C GLU A 22 -24.10 -1.10 13.44
N LYS A 23 -23.81 -1.40 12.17
CA LYS A 23 -22.87 -2.44 11.71
C LYS A 23 -21.75 -1.93 10.81
N ARG A 24 -21.87 -0.73 10.23
CA ARG A 24 -20.84 -0.17 9.31
C ARG A 24 -19.75 0.62 10.03
N ASP A 25 -19.97 1.05 11.29
CA ASP A 25 -19.03 1.86 12.07
C ASP A 25 -17.67 1.17 12.27
N LYS A 26 -17.69 0.00 12.90
CA LYS A 26 -16.47 -0.76 13.21
C LYS A 26 -15.69 -1.18 11.96
N VAL A 27 -16.41 -1.53 10.90
CA VAL A 27 -15.78 -1.93 9.64
C VAL A 27 -15.06 -0.74 9.00
N THR A 28 -15.69 0.43 8.98
CA THR A 28 -15.08 1.67 8.43
C THR A 28 -13.84 2.07 9.22
N GLU A 29 -13.92 1.98 10.56
CA GLU A 29 -12.79 2.20 11.45
C GLU A 29 -11.62 1.24 11.15
N ASP A 30 -11.88 -0.07 11.13
CA ASP A 30 -10.88 -1.10 10.84
C ASP A 30 -10.23 -0.85 9.47
N ILE A 31 -11.02 -0.49 8.46
CA ILE A 31 -10.51 -0.17 7.12
C ILE A 31 -9.56 1.03 7.17
N LEU A 32 -9.92 2.12 7.87
CA LEU A 32 -9.05 3.29 7.97
C LEU A 32 -7.74 2.97 8.70
N PHE A 33 -7.81 2.22 9.80
CA PHE A 33 -6.64 1.77 10.56
C PHE A 33 -5.68 0.95 9.68
N PHE A 34 -6.20 -0.05 8.97
CA PHE A 34 -5.38 -0.88 8.10
C PHE A 34 -4.88 -0.10 6.88
N LEU A 35 -5.69 0.80 6.32
CA LEU A 35 -5.26 1.66 5.21
C LEU A 35 -4.04 2.49 5.62
N GLU A 36 -4.12 3.20 6.75
CA GLU A 36 -3.02 4.00 7.28
C GLU A 36 -1.78 3.15 7.55
N THR A 37 -1.98 1.97 8.16
CA THR A 37 -0.89 1.02 8.41
C THR A 37 -0.18 0.64 7.12
N TYR A 38 -0.92 0.31 6.05
CA TYR A 38 -0.33 -0.04 4.77
C TYR A 38 0.32 1.16 4.07
N VAL A 39 -0.24 2.36 4.16
CA VAL A 39 0.37 3.59 3.64
C VAL A 39 1.74 3.82 4.31
N ASN A 40 1.81 3.70 5.63
CA ASN A 40 3.06 3.80 6.38
C ASN A 40 4.05 2.69 6.00
N LEU A 41 3.56 1.45 5.83
CA LEU A 41 4.39 0.32 5.40
C LEU A 41 4.98 0.52 4.00
N VAL A 42 4.26 1.16 3.06
CA VAL A 42 4.81 1.50 1.74
C VAL A 42 6.07 2.35 1.89
N GLY A 43 6.04 3.39 2.73
CA GLY A 43 7.21 4.22 3.04
C GLY A 43 8.35 3.41 3.65
N VAL A 44 8.05 2.55 4.62
CA VAL A 44 9.06 1.69 5.28
C VAL A 44 9.70 0.73 4.27
N GLN A 45 8.92 0.14 3.37
CA GLN A 45 9.42 -0.81 2.39
C GLN A 45 10.35 -0.15 1.36
N VAL A 46 10.09 1.08 0.93
CA VAL A 46 11.02 1.78 0.02
C VAL A 46 12.37 2.04 0.68
N GLU A 47 12.39 2.42 1.95
CA GLU A 47 13.67 2.60 2.68
C GLU A 47 14.41 1.27 2.84
N ARG A 48 13.70 0.17 3.10
CA ARG A 48 14.29 -1.18 3.12
C ARG A 48 14.84 -1.59 1.77
N LEU A 49 14.08 -1.38 0.69
CA LEU A 49 14.50 -1.71 -0.67
C LEU A 49 15.79 -0.99 -1.07
N ARG A 50 15.95 0.29 -0.71
CA ARG A 50 17.20 1.04 -0.95
C ARG A 50 18.39 0.42 -0.23
N LYS A 51 18.20 0.07 1.04
CA LYS A 51 19.25 -0.56 1.84
C LYS A 51 19.63 -1.92 1.25
N ASP A 52 18.63 -2.71 0.89
CA ASP A 52 18.79 -4.05 0.34
C ASP A 52 19.40 -4.03 -1.06
N GLU A 53 19.09 -3.03 -1.88
CA GLU A 53 19.72 -2.82 -3.18
C GLU A 53 21.22 -2.55 -3.02
N HIS A 54 21.62 -1.73 -2.03
CA HIS A 54 23.03 -1.53 -1.73
C HIS A 54 23.72 -2.85 -1.29
N GLU A 55 23.12 -3.61 -0.38
CA GLU A 55 23.64 -4.91 0.07
C GLU A 55 23.75 -5.91 -1.10
N MET A 56 22.75 -5.95 -1.99
CA MET A 56 22.76 -6.79 -3.20
C MET A 56 23.89 -6.38 -4.16
N MET A 57 24.08 -5.08 -4.38
CA MET A 57 25.14 -4.56 -5.26
C MET A 57 26.54 -4.86 -4.70
N GLU A 58 26.75 -4.79 -3.39
CA GLU A 58 28.01 -5.22 -2.76
C GLU A 58 28.22 -6.73 -2.90
N ALA A 59 27.18 -7.54 -2.68
CA ALA A 59 27.26 -9.00 -2.84
C ALA A 59 27.62 -9.40 -4.28
N CYS A 60 27.13 -8.67 -5.29
CA CYS A 60 27.47 -8.88 -6.70
C CYS A 60 28.97 -8.72 -7.02
N LYS A 61 29.72 -7.95 -6.21
CA LYS A 61 31.17 -7.77 -6.39
C LYS A 61 31.99 -8.98 -5.93
N LEU A 62 31.40 -9.90 -5.16
CA LEU A 62 32.10 -11.10 -4.72
C LEU A 62 32.42 -12.02 -5.92
N PRO A 63 33.62 -12.60 -6.00
CA PRO A 63 34.05 -13.41 -7.14
C PRO A 63 33.30 -14.74 -7.26
N GLU A 64 32.84 -15.30 -6.14
CA GLU A 64 32.15 -16.59 -6.12
C GLU A 64 30.71 -16.46 -6.64
N LEU A 65 30.35 -17.21 -7.70
CA LEU A 65 29.03 -17.13 -8.32
C LEU A 65 27.87 -17.48 -7.37
N TYR A 66 28.10 -18.33 -6.36
CA TYR A 66 27.05 -18.92 -5.52
C TYR A 66 27.32 -18.83 -4.02
N SER A 67 27.99 -17.77 -3.56
CA SER A 67 28.22 -17.57 -2.13
C SER A 67 26.89 -17.47 -1.35
N MET A 68 26.90 -17.84 -0.08
CA MET A 68 25.71 -17.76 0.78
C MET A 68 25.24 -16.32 0.93
N GLU A 69 26.18 -15.38 1.01
CA GLU A 69 25.94 -13.94 1.12
C GLU A 69 25.16 -13.42 -0.08
N LYS A 70 25.54 -13.83 -1.31
CA LYS A 70 24.77 -13.50 -2.52
C LYS A 70 23.34 -14.01 -2.41
N ARG A 71 23.16 -15.30 -2.06
CA ARG A 71 21.81 -15.89 -1.95
C ARG A 71 20.95 -15.13 -0.95
N VAL A 72 21.49 -14.81 0.22
CA VAL A 72 20.80 -14.04 1.26
C VAL A 72 20.40 -12.65 0.75
N ALA A 73 21.33 -11.90 0.16
CA ALA A 73 21.06 -10.56 -0.33
C ALA A 73 19.98 -10.54 -1.43
N PHE A 74 20.08 -11.43 -2.41
CA PHE A 74 19.08 -11.56 -3.48
C PHE A 74 17.70 -12.00 -2.96
N SER A 75 17.65 -13.01 -2.08
CA SER A 75 16.39 -13.48 -1.49
C SER A 75 15.72 -12.41 -0.64
N LYS A 76 16.49 -11.66 0.15
CA LYS A 76 16.01 -10.54 0.97
C LYS A 76 15.43 -9.43 0.10
N HIS A 77 16.20 -8.96 -0.88
CA HIS A 77 15.75 -7.92 -1.82
C HIS A 77 14.48 -8.33 -2.58
N THR A 78 14.42 -9.57 -3.06
CA THR A 78 13.21 -10.10 -3.74
C THR A 78 12.01 -10.17 -2.80
N GLY A 79 12.20 -10.60 -1.56
CA GLY A 79 11.16 -10.64 -0.54
C GLY A 79 10.59 -9.26 -0.21
N ASP A 80 11.46 -8.26 -0.07
CA ASP A 80 11.06 -6.89 0.21
C ASP A 80 10.33 -6.25 -0.99
N ILE A 81 10.72 -6.57 -2.23
CA ILE A 81 9.98 -6.17 -3.44
C ILE A 81 8.56 -6.76 -3.41
N HIS A 82 8.45 -8.06 -3.11
CA HIS A 82 7.15 -8.72 -3.05
C HIS A 82 6.25 -8.09 -1.99
N PHE A 83 6.79 -7.80 -0.81
CA PHE A 83 6.03 -7.19 0.27
C PHE A 83 5.64 -5.73 -0.04
N TYR A 84 6.52 -4.97 -0.70
CA TYR A 84 6.21 -3.62 -1.21
C TYR A 84 5.00 -3.64 -2.16
N ILE A 85 5.00 -4.55 -3.13
CA ILE A 85 3.89 -4.72 -4.08
C ILE A 85 2.58 -5.06 -3.35
N ILE A 86 2.63 -5.93 -2.35
CA ILE A 86 1.46 -6.27 -1.52
C ILE A 86 0.94 -5.04 -0.79
N CYS A 87 1.82 -4.23 -0.18
CA CYS A 87 1.40 -3.05 0.56
C CYS A 87 0.62 -2.09 -0.33
N ILE A 88 1.10 -1.83 -1.54
CA ILE A 88 0.43 -0.94 -2.51
C ILE A 88 -0.94 -1.49 -2.95
N ASP A 89 -1.02 -2.78 -3.29
CA ASP A 89 -2.31 -3.40 -3.65
C ASP A 89 -3.32 -3.30 -2.49
N LYS A 90 -2.86 -3.42 -1.24
CA LYS A 90 -3.70 -3.28 -0.05
C LYS A 90 -4.15 -1.84 0.16
N VAL A 91 -3.27 -0.84 -0.02
CA VAL A 91 -3.65 0.58 0.01
C VAL A 91 -4.81 0.85 -0.94
N ILE A 92 -4.69 0.46 -2.21
CA ILE A 92 -5.71 0.76 -3.22
C ILE A 92 -7.03 0.06 -2.89
N LYS A 93 -7.00 -1.21 -2.49
CA LYS A 93 -8.22 -1.94 -2.12
C LYS A 93 -8.93 -1.35 -0.91
N LEU A 94 -8.17 -1.02 0.13
CA LEU A 94 -8.73 -0.44 1.35
C LEU A 94 -9.24 0.98 1.08
N ALA A 95 -8.58 1.77 0.24
CA ALA A 95 -9.06 3.08 -0.20
C ALA A 95 -10.41 2.97 -0.94
N PHE A 96 -10.54 2.03 -1.89
CA PHE A 96 -11.81 1.77 -2.56
C PHE A 96 -12.90 1.32 -1.59
N GLU A 97 -12.57 0.41 -0.68
CA GLU A 97 -13.54 -0.09 0.30
C GLU A 97 -13.98 1.04 1.25
N LEU A 98 -13.05 1.88 1.71
CA LEU A 98 -13.36 3.05 2.54
C LEU A 98 -14.32 4.00 1.83
N ALA A 99 -14.03 4.35 0.56
CA ALA A 99 -14.91 5.20 -0.24
C ALA A 99 -16.32 4.60 -0.40
N ASN A 100 -16.41 3.27 -0.55
CA ASN A 100 -17.70 2.57 -0.63
C ASN A 100 -18.46 2.56 0.70
N GLN A 101 -17.75 2.44 1.83
CA GLN A 101 -18.40 2.47 3.15
C GLN A 101 -19.09 3.82 3.41
N PHE A 102 -18.40 4.93 3.11
CA PHE A 102 -18.95 6.29 3.22
C PHE A 102 -20.06 6.61 2.20
N ASP A 103 -20.16 5.81 1.13
CA ASP A 103 -21.04 6.05 -0.02
C ASP A 103 -20.94 7.48 -0.59
N ASP A 104 -19.71 8.01 -0.60
CA ASP A 104 -19.43 9.38 -1.04
C ASP A 104 -18.81 9.39 -2.44
N GLU A 105 -19.44 10.07 -3.39
CA GLU A 105 -18.97 10.11 -4.78
C GLU A 105 -17.61 10.82 -4.90
N CYS A 106 -17.34 11.86 -4.09
CA CYS A 106 -16.03 12.53 -4.12
C CYS A 106 -14.91 11.61 -3.64
N LEU A 107 -15.12 10.80 -2.58
CA LEU A 107 -14.15 9.77 -2.18
C LEU A 107 -13.92 8.76 -3.30
N LYS A 108 -14.98 8.30 -3.97
CA LYS A 108 -14.85 7.36 -5.10
C LYS A 108 -14.05 7.97 -6.27
N GLU A 109 -14.25 9.25 -6.57
CA GLU A 109 -13.49 9.99 -7.58
C GLU A 109 -12.01 10.16 -7.20
N ILE A 110 -11.73 10.49 -5.94
CA ILE A 110 -10.35 10.55 -5.42
C ILE A 110 -9.65 9.23 -5.66
N VAL A 111 -10.24 8.08 -5.30
CA VAL A 111 -9.57 6.78 -5.49
C VAL A 111 -9.35 6.48 -6.99
N LYS A 112 -10.32 6.79 -7.85
CA LYS A 112 -10.20 6.59 -9.32
C LYS A 112 -9.06 7.39 -9.93
N LYS A 113 -8.77 8.61 -9.45
CA LYS A 113 -7.62 9.42 -9.91
C LYS A 113 -6.29 8.67 -9.80
N TYR A 114 -6.19 7.72 -8.87
CA TYR A 114 -5.00 6.92 -8.61
C TYR A 114 -5.13 5.48 -9.13
N GLU A 115 -6.06 5.19 -10.07
CA GLU A 115 -6.27 3.82 -10.57
C GLU A 115 -5.05 3.23 -11.26
N GLU A 116 -4.15 4.06 -11.78
CA GLU A 116 -2.88 3.62 -12.39
C GLU A 116 -2.01 2.80 -11.43
N ILE A 117 -2.18 2.97 -10.11
CA ILE A 117 -1.52 2.18 -9.07
C ILE A 117 -2.07 0.74 -9.04
N THR A 118 -3.19 0.44 -9.68
CA THR A 118 -3.71 -0.94 -9.81
C THR A 118 -2.82 -1.85 -10.64
N LEU A 119 -1.83 -1.33 -11.38
CA LEU A 119 -0.82 -2.14 -12.07
C LEU A 119 -0.06 -3.07 -11.11
N PHE A 120 0.08 -2.66 -9.84
CA PHE A 120 0.68 -3.48 -8.78
C PHE A 120 -0.13 -4.74 -8.47
N ARG A 121 -1.44 -4.75 -8.72
CA ARG A 121 -2.27 -5.96 -8.60
C ARG A 121 -1.89 -7.01 -9.64
N LYS A 122 -1.63 -6.59 -10.88
CA LYS A 122 -1.18 -7.49 -11.96
C LYS A 122 0.18 -8.07 -11.64
N ALA A 123 1.09 -7.23 -11.15
CA ALA A 123 2.40 -7.65 -10.65
C ALA A 123 2.30 -8.67 -9.52
N ARG A 124 1.49 -8.39 -8.49
CA ARG A 124 1.26 -9.31 -7.38
C ARG A 124 0.73 -10.65 -7.86
N ASN A 125 -0.31 -10.65 -8.70
CA ASN A 125 -0.85 -11.88 -9.29
C ASN A 125 0.21 -12.64 -10.11
N ASN A 126 1.15 -11.93 -10.73
CA ASN A 126 2.26 -12.59 -11.42
C ASN A 126 3.22 -13.28 -10.47
N LEU A 127 3.49 -12.69 -9.31
CA LEU A 127 4.36 -13.26 -8.28
C LEU A 127 3.67 -14.37 -7.47
N GLU A 128 2.37 -14.26 -7.18
CA GLU A 128 1.62 -15.26 -6.41
C GLU A 128 1.41 -16.57 -7.17
N HIS A 129 1.30 -16.51 -8.51
CA HIS A 129 1.14 -17.69 -9.38
C HIS A 129 2.42 -18.01 -10.16
N LEU A 130 3.58 -17.72 -9.54
CA LEU A 130 4.89 -17.92 -10.16
C LEU A 130 5.14 -19.40 -10.47
N ASP A 131 4.80 -20.28 -9.55
CA ASP A 131 4.94 -21.74 -9.66
C ASP A 131 4.21 -22.28 -10.89
N GLU A 132 2.94 -21.89 -11.06
CA GLU A 132 2.12 -22.30 -12.20
C GLU A 132 2.73 -21.85 -13.53
N LYS A 133 3.26 -20.62 -13.58
CA LYS A 133 3.83 -20.04 -14.79
C LYS A 133 5.21 -20.60 -15.11
N LEU A 134 6.04 -20.85 -14.09
CA LEU A 134 7.35 -21.48 -14.25
C LEU A 134 7.24 -22.90 -14.80
N ILE A 135 6.19 -23.63 -14.44
CA ILE A 135 5.94 -24.99 -14.92
C ILE A 135 5.32 -25.01 -16.31
N LYS A 136 4.35 -24.13 -16.59
CA LYS A 136 3.52 -24.19 -17.81
C LYS A 136 4.04 -23.36 -18.98
N THR A 137 4.99 -22.43 -18.76
CA THR A 137 5.40 -21.46 -19.79
C THR A 137 6.92 -21.22 -19.85
N ASP A 138 7.57 -21.61 -20.96
CA ASP A 138 9.02 -21.42 -21.16
C ASP A 138 9.44 -19.95 -21.33
N TRP A 139 8.55 -19.09 -21.81
CA TRP A 139 8.82 -17.66 -21.98
C TRP A 139 8.85 -16.91 -20.64
N PHE A 140 8.10 -17.36 -19.64
CA PHE A 140 8.04 -16.74 -18.31
C PHE A 140 9.38 -16.82 -17.57
N ARG A 141 10.19 -17.84 -17.88
CA ARG A 141 11.57 -17.98 -17.37
C ARG A 141 12.54 -16.95 -17.95
N LYS A 142 12.21 -16.32 -19.09
CA LYS A 142 13.03 -15.32 -19.78
C LYS A 142 12.67 -13.89 -19.38
N ASP A 143 11.45 -13.68 -18.85
CA ASP A 143 10.86 -12.36 -18.55
C ASP A 143 10.77 -12.03 -17.04
N MET A 144 11.35 -12.83 -16.15
CA MET A 144 11.63 -12.41 -14.78
C MET A 144 12.79 -11.41 -14.83
N GLY A 145 12.42 -10.16 -15.11
CA GLY A 145 13.31 -9.11 -15.57
C GLY A 145 14.18 -8.52 -14.48
N ALA A 146 15.38 -8.11 -14.91
CA ALA A 146 16.34 -7.38 -14.13
C ALA A 146 15.73 -6.19 -13.38
N THR A 147 16.11 -6.02 -12.12
CA THR A 147 15.92 -4.77 -11.37
C THR A 147 16.92 -3.75 -11.89
N ILE A 148 16.47 -2.73 -12.61
CA ILE A 148 17.32 -1.63 -13.08
C ILE A 148 16.63 -0.31 -12.73
N ASN A 149 17.33 0.60 -12.05
CA ASN A 149 16.87 1.97 -11.75
C ASN A 149 15.48 2.01 -11.07
N TYR A 150 15.27 1.23 -10.01
CA TYR A 150 14.00 1.16 -9.29
C TYR A 150 12.81 0.65 -10.11
N LYS A 151 13.08 -0.09 -11.19
CA LYS A 151 12.04 -0.71 -12.01
C LYS A 151 12.18 -2.22 -11.99
N LEU A 152 11.05 -2.90 -11.76
CA LEU A 152 10.92 -4.34 -11.88
C LEU A 152 10.02 -4.65 -13.07
N ASN A 153 10.48 -5.48 -13.99
CA ASN A 153 9.62 -6.01 -15.04
C ASN A 153 9.19 -7.44 -14.68
N VAL A 154 7.89 -7.62 -14.44
CA VAL A 154 7.29 -8.94 -14.23
C VAL A 154 6.31 -9.22 -15.35
N ASN A 155 6.71 -10.06 -16.31
CA ASN A 155 5.83 -10.52 -17.39
C ASN A 155 5.19 -9.33 -18.15
N GLY A 156 6.04 -8.47 -18.70
CA GLY A 156 5.65 -7.27 -19.46
C GLY A 156 4.97 -6.18 -18.62
N THR A 157 4.98 -6.31 -17.30
CA THR A 157 4.47 -5.28 -16.38
C THR A 157 5.66 -4.62 -15.70
N GLU A 158 5.98 -3.39 -16.12
CA GLU A 158 6.97 -2.56 -15.47
C GLU A 158 6.38 -1.94 -14.21
N ILE A 159 7.06 -2.11 -13.09
CA ILE A 159 6.67 -1.62 -11.77
C ILE A 159 7.76 -0.67 -11.30
N ASP A 160 7.38 0.58 -11.08
CA ASP A 160 8.24 1.59 -10.47
C ASP A 160 8.16 1.48 -8.95
N TYR A 161 9.27 1.22 -8.27
CA TYR A 161 9.37 1.24 -6.80
C TYR A 161 10.17 2.44 -6.28
N SER A 162 10.27 3.51 -7.08
CA SER A 162 10.87 4.79 -6.67
C SER A 162 9.97 5.59 -5.72
N ASN A 163 10.49 6.72 -5.23
CA ASN A 163 9.74 7.66 -4.39
C ASN A 163 8.47 8.20 -5.06
N ASN A 164 8.40 8.25 -6.38
CA ASN A 164 7.23 8.76 -7.09
C ASN A 164 5.96 7.97 -6.72
N VAL A 165 6.07 6.65 -6.57
CA VAL A 165 4.91 5.82 -6.18
C VAL A 165 4.53 6.06 -4.71
N VAL A 166 5.52 6.24 -3.83
CA VAL A 166 5.29 6.60 -2.42
C VAL A 166 4.56 7.94 -2.32
N GLU A 167 5.00 8.94 -3.09
CA GLU A 167 4.37 10.25 -3.14
C GLU A 167 2.92 10.18 -3.60
N LYS A 168 2.61 9.36 -4.61
CA LYS A 168 1.23 9.12 -5.05
C LYS A 168 0.38 8.43 -4.00
N VAL A 169 0.93 7.42 -3.32
CA VAL A 169 0.25 6.72 -2.20
C VAL A 169 -0.05 7.69 -1.06
N HIS A 170 0.92 8.54 -0.70
CA HIS A 170 0.72 9.57 0.32
C HIS A 170 -0.33 10.60 -0.10
N ALA A 171 -0.28 11.08 -1.35
CA ALA A 171 -1.23 12.04 -1.87
C ALA A 171 -2.66 11.48 -1.89
N LEU A 172 -2.84 10.23 -2.32
CA LEU A 172 -4.12 9.53 -2.23
C LEU A 172 -4.65 9.54 -0.79
N TYR A 173 -3.82 9.13 0.17
CA TYR A 173 -4.23 9.08 1.57
C TYR A 173 -4.60 10.46 2.11
N GLU A 174 -3.80 11.49 1.82
CA GLU A 174 -4.10 12.86 2.25
C GLU A 174 -5.40 13.40 1.67
N GLU A 175 -5.67 13.18 0.39
CA GLU A 175 -6.93 13.60 -0.24
C GLU A 175 -8.13 12.88 0.39
N LEU A 176 -8.00 11.59 0.72
CA LEU A 176 -9.03 10.85 1.44
C LEU A 176 -9.28 11.45 2.83
N ILE A 177 -8.23 11.73 3.60
CA ILE A 177 -8.35 12.31 4.96
C ILE A 177 -9.01 13.68 4.92
N VAL A 178 -8.59 14.56 4.00
CA VAL A 178 -9.21 15.88 3.83
C VAL A 178 -10.70 15.75 3.52
N ARG A 179 -11.08 14.82 2.64
CA ARG A 179 -12.50 14.60 2.32
C ARG A 179 -13.28 14.02 3.50
N ILE A 180 -12.71 13.08 4.24
CA ILE A 180 -13.32 12.50 5.44
C ILE A 180 -13.54 13.58 6.51
N ASP A 181 -12.58 14.46 6.72
CA ASP A 181 -12.74 15.61 7.63
C ASP A 181 -13.93 16.47 7.24
N LEU A 182 -14.12 16.79 5.95
CA LEU A 182 -15.27 17.55 5.47
C LEU A 182 -16.61 16.84 5.68
N ILE A 183 -16.64 15.50 5.63
CA ILE A 183 -17.85 14.70 5.88
C ILE A 183 -18.23 14.72 7.37
N ILE A 184 -17.22 14.75 8.24
CA ILE A 184 -17.36 14.71 9.70
C ILE A 184 -17.66 16.11 10.27
N GLU A 185 -17.06 17.16 9.71
CA GLU A 185 -17.05 18.52 10.27
C GLU A 185 -18.41 19.03 10.77
N PRO A 186 -19.54 18.86 10.03
CA PRO A 186 -20.85 19.35 10.47
C PRO A 186 -21.34 18.74 11.80
N ARG A 187 -20.77 17.61 12.24
CA ARG A 187 -21.21 16.83 13.40
C ARG A 187 -20.18 16.79 14.54
N LYS A 188 -18.97 17.29 14.29
CA LYS A 188 -17.84 17.20 15.21
C LYS A 188 -18.16 17.67 16.62
N ALA A 189 -18.80 18.84 16.74
CA ALA A 189 -19.20 19.40 18.04
C ALA A 189 -20.17 18.52 18.83
N GLN A 190 -21.11 17.84 18.15
CA GLN A 190 -22.09 16.95 18.80
C GLN A 190 -21.40 15.68 19.32
N ILE A 191 -20.49 15.11 18.51
CA ILE A 191 -19.71 13.93 18.88
C ILE A 191 -18.78 14.26 20.04
N ASP A 192 -18.10 15.41 20.01
CA ASP A 192 -17.23 15.86 21.10
C ASP A 192 -18.01 16.01 22.43
N GLU A 193 -19.23 16.56 22.40
CA GLU A 193 -20.09 16.67 23.58
C GLU A 193 -20.48 15.29 24.14
N LEU A 194 -20.77 14.32 23.28
CA LEU A 194 -21.09 12.95 23.69
C LEU A 194 -19.88 12.28 24.37
N TRP A 195 -18.70 12.37 23.77
CA TRP A 195 -17.48 11.77 24.31
C TRP A 195 -17.03 12.40 25.61
N ALA A 196 -17.26 13.71 25.80
CA ALA A 196 -16.95 14.41 27.05
C ALA A 196 -17.68 13.82 28.28
N ARG A 197 -18.76 13.05 28.08
CA ARG A 197 -19.52 12.37 29.15
C ARG A 197 -18.89 11.06 29.62
N PHE A 198 -17.92 10.52 28.86
CA PHE A 198 -17.25 9.25 29.12
C PHE A 198 -15.77 9.40 29.51
N SER A 199 -15.25 10.62 29.49
CA SER A 199 -13.88 11.01 29.85
C SER A 199 -13.81 11.67 31.22
#